data_AF-A0A3A9GE20-F1
#
_entry.id   AF-A0A3A9GE20-F1
#
_cell.length_a   1.000
_cell.length_b   1.000
_cell.length_c   1.000
_cell.angle_alpha   90.00
_cell.angle_beta   90.00
_cell.angle_gamma   90.00
#
_symmetry.space_group_name_H-M   'P 1'
#
loop_
_entity.id
_entity.type
_entity.pdbx_description
1 polymer ?
#
loop_
_entity_poly.entity_id
_entity_poly.type
_entity_poly.pdbx_seq_one_letter_code
_entity_poly.pdbx_strand_id
1 'polypeptide(L)'
;MIKHYNDYVQEMVNLMVESGFGEYGRTARKRWYEAFGRYLSEAGLVYSDENVSKWLEEVVKPANTRQQYHVTARYMEQLREFIRTGEIRIENLLLVKPDHDKLPPEIRGTLDEYLASREPDYSPESMRLAKLHTANFLLRLCAEGMMRMEMLSYEMLAAVFRSRWNVTPEQRSVILSHGRQLLGFLHEKHGFRRGFSILLEDSVFQYAYVPGLSDGAVMTELLRLSREHSVCTTEEMYPMIARFADGYSDRGYSYTMIKRVTHTLRCLYVFLDMHGLDYCPEVSWEWYTLIGDRIGRNRRAWKRVLALFGSFAADREIRFHKNCGMTSAQEKRMGHYPAWCADAVNGYVDWLARSFHRESTVQNYRYGVWSLCDYLLACGINGFGDITPQMLREYIAQDHHATLKGRSTRITIVNQFLWYVETGILGEEKKLYTVLTAGTAKSVTVPVVLTDDEVKRIYTYRAGCRTGIELRNAAMLMLGLRLGFPQ
;
A
#
# COMPACT_ATOMS: atom_id res chain seq x y z
N MET A 1 49.26 -9.07 32.13
CA MET A 1 47.83 -9.43 32.14
C MET A 1 47.06 -8.92 30.91
N ILE A 2 47.42 -7.78 30.30
CA ILE A 2 46.84 -7.28 29.03
C ILE A 2 47.32 -8.06 27.78
N LYS A 3 48.51 -8.68 27.83
CA LYS A 3 49.07 -9.48 26.72
C LYS A 3 48.07 -10.54 26.21
N HIS A 4 47.44 -11.29 27.12
CA HIS A 4 46.51 -12.37 26.77
C HIS A 4 45.27 -11.91 25.99
N TYR A 5 44.72 -10.72 26.26
CA TYR A 5 43.55 -10.20 25.55
C TYR A 5 43.90 -9.78 24.11
N ASN A 6 45.03 -9.08 23.94
CA ASN A 6 45.48 -8.64 22.62
C ASN A 6 45.84 -9.84 21.73
N ASP A 7 46.37 -10.91 22.31
CA ASP A 7 46.65 -12.17 21.61
C ASP A 7 45.34 -12.78 21.06
N TYR A 8 44.27 -12.86 21.87
CA TYR A 8 42.95 -13.31 21.41
C TYR A 8 42.34 -12.43 20.31
N VAL A 9 42.51 -11.11 20.39
CA VAL A 9 42.03 -10.20 19.35
C VAL A 9 42.79 -10.43 18.04
N GLN A 10 44.10 -10.69 18.10
CA GLN A 10 44.92 -10.95 16.93
C GLN A 10 44.58 -12.30 16.28
N GLU A 11 44.39 -13.35 17.07
CA GLU A 11 43.94 -14.66 16.58
C GLU A 11 42.55 -14.58 15.94
N MET A 12 41.62 -13.84 16.56
CA MET A 12 40.29 -13.57 16.01
C MET A 12 40.36 -12.83 14.66
N VAL A 13 41.26 -11.86 14.51
CA VAL A 13 41.49 -11.17 13.23
C VAL A 13 42.07 -12.11 12.17
N ASN A 14 42.99 -13.00 12.54
CA ASN A 14 43.56 -14.00 11.62
C ASN A 14 42.50 -14.98 11.15
N LEU A 15 41.66 -15.50 12.06
CA LEU A 15 40.52 -16.37 11.74
C LEU A 15 39.55 -15.70 10.75
N MET A 16 39.30 -14.39 10.91
CA MET A 16 38.48 -13.62 9.96
C MET A 16 39.12 -13.52 8.57
N VAL A 17 40.46 -13.47 8.46
CA VAL A 17 41.17 -13.49 7.17
C VAL A 17 40.99 -14.84 6.49
N GLU A 18 41.23 -15.94 7.21
CA GLU A 18 41.08 -17.31 6.72
C GLU A 18 39.63 -17.61 6.29
N SER A 19 38.66 -17.01 6.99
CA SER A 19 37.23 -17.13 6.69
C SER A 19 36.73 -16.21 5.55
N GLY A 20 37.60 -15.45 4.89
CA GLY A 20 37.25 -14.64 3.71
C GLY A 20 36.53 -13.31 4.00
N PHE A 21 36.72 -12.70 5.18
CA PHE A 21 36.06 -11.43 5.52
C PHE A 21 36.59 -10.26 4.69
N GLY A 22 35.67 -9.47 4.12
CA GLY A 22 36.00 -8.20 3.46
C GLY A 22 36.73 -7.22 4.40
N GLU A 23 37.67 -6.45 3.84
CA GLU A 23 38.57 -5.55 4.59
C GLU A 23 37.83 -4.58 5.50
N TYR A 24 36.76 -3.96 5.00
CA TYR A 24 35.95 -3.02 5.78
C TYR A 24 35.33 -3.65 7.03
N GLY A 25 34.82 -4.89 6.91
CA GLY A 25 34.21 -5.62 8.01
C GLY A 25 35.20 -6.09 9.07
N ARG A 26 36.46 -6.32 8.69
CA ARG A 26 37.57 -6.62 9.61
C ARG A 26 37.98 -5.38 10.40
N THR A 27 38.19 -4.26 9.70
CA THR A 27 38.61 -2.98 10.31
C THR A 27 37.58 -2.45 11.30
N ALA A 28 36.29 -2.54 10.97
CA ALA A 28 35.21 -2.09 11.86
C ALA A 28 35.16 -2.89 13.18
N ARG A 29 35.32 -4.21 13.14
CA ARG A 29 35.34 -5.07 14.35
C ARG A 29 36.60 -4.86 15.17
N LYS A 30 37.76 -4.83 14.50
CA LYS A 30 39.06 -4.60 15.14
C LYS A 30 39.05 -3.30 15.95
N ARG A 31 38.49 -2.23 15.40
CA ARG A 31 38.34 -0.93 16.09
C ARG A 31 37.59 -1.05 17.42
N TRP A 32 36.53 -1.86 17.48
CA TRP A 32 35.75 -2.06 18.70
C TRP A 32 36.47 -2.95 19.71
N TYR A 33 37.18 -3.98 19.27
CA TYR A 33 38.03 -4.80 20.14
C TYR A 33 39.18 -3.97 20.74
N GLU A 34 39.85 -3.15 19.94
CA GLU A 34 40.89 -2.23 20.41
C GLU A 34 40.33 -1.17 21.37
N ALA A 35 39.10 -0.69 21.14
CA ALA A 35 38.43 0.23 22.06
C ALA A 35 38.15 -0.40 23.42
N PHE A 36 37.74 -1.67 23.46
CA PHE A 36 37.56 -2.39 24.72
C PHE A 36 38.91 -2.69 25.40
N GLY A 37 39.94 -3.07 24.63
CA GLY A 37 41.29 -3.27 25.16
C GLY A 37 41.87 -2.02 25.83
N ARG A 38 41.59 -0.83 25.28
CA ARG A 38 41.94 0.46 25.92
C ARG A 38 41.19 0.66 27.24
N TYR A 39 39.89 0.41 27.26
CA TYR A 39 39.10 0.48 28.50
C TYR A 39 39.66 -0.44 29.60
N LEU A 40 40.00 -1.68 29.26
CA LEU A 40 40.62 -2.62 30.22
C LEU A 40 41.98 -2.10 30.73
N SER A 41 42.79 -1.52 29.84
CA SER A 41 44.12 -1.02 30.16
C SER A 41 44.07 0.22 31.06
N GLU A 42 43.19 1.18 30.74
CA GLU A 42 43.01 2.44 31.49
C GLU A 42 42.42 2.20 32.88
N ALA A 43 41.52 1.23 33.02
CA ALA A 43 40.89 0.87 34.29
C ALA A 43 41.68 -0.17 35.12
N GLY A 44 42.81 -0.69 34.60
CA GLY A 44 43.60 -1.74 35.27
C GLY A 44 42.85 -3.07 35.43
N LEU A 45 41.89 -3.35 34.53
CA LEU A 45 41.00 -4.50 34.59
C LEU A 45 41.52 -5.67 33.75
N VAL A 46 41.10 -6.88 34.12
CA VAL A 46 41.34 -8.09 33.34
C VAL A 46 40.12 -8.40 32.49
N TYR A 47 40.31 -9.10 31.36
CA TYR A 47 39.20 -9.62 30.59
C TYR A 47 38.31 -10.53 31.46
N SER A 48 37.01 -10.21 31.52
CA SER A 48 35.95 -11.05 32.07
C SER A 48 34.62 -10.70 31.40
N ASP A 49 33.67 -11.62 31.45
CA ASP A 49 32.33 -11.38 30.91
C ASP A 49 31.64 -10.23 31.64
N GLU A 50 31.82 -10.09 32.95
CA GLU A 50 31.28 -8.98 33.73
C GLU A 50 31.84 -7.63 33.26
N ASN A 51 33.14 -7.56 32.94
CA ASN A 51 33.78 -6.33 32.49
C ASN A 51 33.36 -5.94 31.06
N VAL A 52 33.08 -6.92 30.19
CA VAL A 52 32.49 -6.67 28.87
C VAL A 52 31.07 -6.10 29.03
N SER A 53 30.24 -6.67 29.91
CA SER A 53 28.87 -6.19 30.14
C SER A 53 28.86 -4.78 30.74
N LYS A 54 29.75 -4.49 31.70
CA LYS A 54 29.93 -3.14 32.26
C LYS A 54 30.35 -2.14 31.19
N TRP A 55 31.33 -2.47 30.36
CA TRP A 55 31.76 -1.58 29.28
C TRP A 55 30.64 -1.27 28.28
N LEU A 56 29.84 -2.28 27.90
CA LEU A 56 28.71 -2.09 27.00
C LEU A 56 27.65 -1.15 27.60
N GLU A 57 27.26 -1.36 28.85
CA GLU A 57 26.19 -0.59 29.51
C GLU A 57 26.63 0.80 29.97
N GLU A 58 27.85 0.94 30.49
CA GLU A 58 28.34 2.19 31.11
C GLU A 58 29.10 3.09 30.14
N VAL A 59 29.70 2.54 29.07
CA VAL A 59 30.55 3.29 28.14
C VAL A 59 29.95 3.33 26.72
N VAL A 60 29.59 2.17 26.16
CA VAL A 60 29.15 2.11 24.75
C VAL A 60 27.73 2.65 24.59
N LYS A 61 26.80 2.27 25.48
CA LYS A 61 25.39 2.65 25.43
C LYS A 61 25.14 4.16 25.59
N PRO A 62 25.82 4.89 26.49
CA PRO A 62 25.63 6.34 26.60
C PRO A 62 26.33 7.13 25.49
N ALA A 63 27.45 6.63 24.96
CA ALA A 63 28.29 7.37 24.00
C ALA A 63 27.93 7.13 22.52
N ASN A 64 27.04 6.20 22.21
CA ASN A 64 26.75 5.78 20.82
C ASN A 64 25.26 5.66 20.54
N THR A 65 24.92 5.64 19.25
CA THR A 65 23.54 5.38 18.83
C THR A 65 23.10 3.95 19.22
N ARG A 66 21.79 3.75 19.38
CA ARG A 66 21.21 2.43 19.67
C ARG A 66 21.64 1.34 18.68
N GLN A 67 21.79 1.68 17.40
CA GLN A 67 22.26 0.74 16.38
C GLN A 67 23.72 0.35 16.60
N GLN A 68 24.60 1.32 16.86
CA GLN A 68 26.00 1.07 17.17
C GLN A 68 26.16 0.24 18.44
N TYR A 69 25.36 0.48 19.47
CA TYR A 69 25.33 -0.34 20.68
C TYR A 69 25.05 -1.82 20.38
N HIS A 70 23.96 -2.12 19.64
CA HIS A 70 23.61 -3.51 19.31
C HIS A 70 24.65 -4.20 18.41
N VAL A 71 25.27 -3.45 17.50
CA VAL A 71 26.35 -3.96 16.65
C VAL A 71 27.59 -4.29 17.48
N THR A 72 28.00 -3.37 18.36
CA THR A 72 29.16 -3.58 19.25
C THR A 72 28.92 -4.72 20.24
N ALA A 73 27.73 -4.81 20.84
CA ALA A 73 27.37 -5.91 21.74
C ALA A 73 27.52 -7.28 21.06
N ARG A 74 27.04 -7.40 19.81
CA ARG A 74 27.19 -8.62 19.01
C ARG A 74 28.64 -8.94 18.66
N TYR A 75 29.47 -7.94 18.37
CA TYR A 75 30.90 -8.17 18.16
C TYR A 75 31.57 -8.70 19.44
N MET A 76 31.20 -8.18 20.62
CA MET A 76 31.75 -8.67 21.87
C MET A 76 31.29 -10.09 22.21
N GLU A 77 30.05 -10.46 21.90
CA GLU A 77 29.58 -11.86 22.03
C GLU A 77 30.39 -12.82 21.16
N GLN A 78 30.73 -12.43 19.93
CA GLN A 78 31.59 -13.23 19.04
C GLN A 78 32.99 -13.42 19.64
N LEU A 79 33.56 -12.37 20.24
CA LEU A 79 34.86 -12.46 20.90
C LEU A 79 34.81 -13.32 22.17
N ARG A 80 33.72 -13.24 22.95
CA ARG A 80 33.50 -14.12 24.13
C ARG A 80 33.43 -15.59 23.74
N GLU A 81 32.69 -15.90 22.69
CA GLU A 81 32.60 -17.25 22.18
C GLU A 81 33.98 -17.75 21.76
N PHE A 82 34.69 -16.99 20.93
CA PHE A 82 36.04 -17.34 20.49
C PHE A 82 36.99 -17.63 21.65
N ILE A 83 37.02 -16.76 22.67
CA ILE A 83 37.89 -16.93 23.84
C ILE A 83 37.52 -18.19 24.63
N ARG A 84 36.23 -18.54 24.69
CA ARG A 84 35.74 -19.72 25.45
C ARG A 84 35.97 -21.04 24.73
N THR A 85 35.81 -21.07 23.41
CA THR A 85 35.76 -22.32 22.64
C THR A 85 36.94 -22.52 21.69
N GLY A 86 37.79 -21.52 21.44
CA GLY A 86 38.90 -21.57 20.48
C GLY A 86 38.45 -21.61 19.01
N GLU A 87 37.20 -21.97 18.76
CA GLU A 87 36.50 -21.91 17.48
C GLU A 87 35.30 -20.97 17.59
N ILE A 88 34.90 -20.36 16.47
CA ILE A 88 33.63 -19.63 16.38
C ILE A 88 32.70 -20.46 15.53
N ARG A 89 31.53 -20.82 16.06
CA ARG A 89 30.52 -21.51 15.26
C ARG A 89 30.16 -20.62 14.07
N ILE A 90 30.16 -21.19 12.86
CA ILE A 90 29.81 -20.50 11.60
C ILE A 90 28.42 -19.83 11.70
N GLU A 91 27.54 -20.37 12.53
CA GLU A 91 26.21 -19.86 12.90
C GLU A 91 26.26 -18.53 13.68
N ASN A 92 27.35 -18.24 14.39
CA ASN A 92 27.55 -16.97 15.12
C ASN A 92 28.37 -15.95 14.31
N LEU A 93 28.93 -16.36 13.15
CA LEU A 93 29.59 -15.52 12.14
C LEU A 93 28.61 -14.95 11.08
N LEU A 94 27.30 -15.18 11.21
CA LEU A 94 26.24 -14.90 10.21
C LEU A 94 26.02 -13.43 9.77
N LEU A 95 26.93 -12.51 10.11
CA LEU A 95 26.95 -11.15 9.57
C LEU A 95 27.67 -11.03 8.20
N VAL A 96 28.26 -12.11 7.65
CA VAL A 96 29.12 -12.00 6.44
C VAL A 96 28.61 -12.74 5.20
N LYS A 97 27.74 -13.74 5.32
CA LYS A 97 27.10 -14.33 4.14
C LYS A 97 25.97 -13.42 3.63
N PRO A 98 25.84 -13.19 2.31
CA PRO A 98 24.61 -12.63 1.74
C PRO A 98 23.39 -13.40 2.24
N ASP A 99 22.26 -12.73 2.44
CA ASP A 99 21.03 -13.37 2.98
C ASP A 99 20.62 -14.61 2.17
N HIS A 100 20.88 -14.60 0.87
CA HIS A 100 20.71 -15.74 -0.02
C HIS A 100 21.46 -17.01 0.43
N ASP A 101 22.71 -16.85 0.86
CA ASP A 101 23.59 -17.98 1.18
C ASP A 101 23.37 -18.51 2.60
N LYS A 102 22.51 -17.84 3.37
CA LYS A 102 22.01 -18.30 4.67
C LYS A 102 20.78 -19.21 4.54
N LEU A 103 20.15 -19.25 3.37
CA LEU A 103 18.96 -20.06 3.14
C LEU A 103 19.33 -21.55 3.11
N PRO A 104 18.46 -22.43 3.63
CA PRO A 104 18.58 -23.86 3.41
C PRO A 104 18.70 -24.20 1.91
N PRO A 105 19.50 -25.20 1.51
CA PRO A 105 19.77 -25.48 0.09
C PRO A 105 18.50 -25.67 -0.77
N GLU A 106 17.47 -26.32 -0.23
CA GLU A 106 16.19 -26.55 -0.91
C GLU A 106 15.46 -25.23 -1.18
N ILE A 107 15.29 -24.39 -0.16
CA ILE A 107 14.65 -23.07 -0.27
C ILE A 107 15.45 -22.15 -1.20
N ARG A 108 16.77 -22.21 -1.12
CA ARG A 108 17.68 -21.45 -1.99
C ARG A 108 17.51 -21.86 -3.46
N GLY A 109 17.41 -23.16 -3.74
CA GLY A 109 17.17 -23.66 -5.09
C GLY A 109 15.87 -23.13 -5.70
N THR A 110 14.80 -23.07 -4.91
CA THR A 110 13.53 -22.46 -5.35
C THR A 110 13.64 -20.96 -5.60
N LEU A 111 14.43 -20.24 -4.78
CA LEU A 111 14.70 -18.82 -5.01
C LEU A 111 15.51 -18.60 -6.30
N ASP A 112 16.55 -19.40 -6.54
CA ASP A 112 17.37 -19.32 -7.76
C ASP A 112 16.51 -19.57 -9.01
N GLU A 113 15.58 -20.53 -8.94
CA GLU A 113 14.63 -20.80 -10.02
C GLU A 113 13.70 -19.61 -10.32
N TYR A 114 13.19 -18.94 -9.29
CA TYR A 114 12.41 -17.71 -9.44
C TYR A 114 13.24 -16.56 -10.04
N LEU A 115 14.48 -16.38 -9.57
CA LEU A 115 15.35 -15.32 -10.08
C LEU A 115 15.72 -15.55 -11.55
N ALA A 116 15.99 -16.79 -11.95
CA ALA A 116 16.23 -17.15 -13.34
C ALA A 116 15.02 -16.84 -14.23
N SER A 117 13.78 -17.06 -13.73
CA SER A 117 12.57 -16.71 -14.49
C SER A 117 12.36 -15.21 -14.67
N ARG A 118 13.09 -14.36 -13.93
CA ARG A 118 12.98 -12.88 -13.96
C ARG A 118 14.18 -12.21 -14.61
N GLU A 119 15.18 -12.97 -15.03
CA GLU A 119 16.38 -12.47 -15.70
C GLU A 119 16.07 -11.61 -16.94
N PRO A 120 15.09 -11.96 -17.80
CA PRO A 120 14.73 -11.11 -18.95
C PRO A 120 14.08 -9.77 -18.57
N ASP A 121 13.41 -9.72 -17.41
CA ASP A 121 12.61 -8.57 -16.99
C ASP A 121 13.43 -7.53 -16.21
N TYR A 122 14.57 -7.94 -15.63
CA TYR A 122 15.28 -7.19 -14.61
C TYR A 122 16.65 -6.68 -15.07
N SER A 123 16.96 -5.44 -14.70
CA SER A 123 18.33 -4.93 -14.76
C SER A 123 19.23 -5.67 -13.74
N PRO A 124 20.56 -5.64 -13.89
CA PRO A 124 21.48 -6.26 -12.93
C PRO A 124 21.27 -5.78 -11.48
N GLU A 125 20.97 -4.49 -11.29
CA GLU A 125 20.71 -3.94 -9.96
C GLU A 125 19.34 -4.36 -9.43
N SER A 126 18.31 -4.37 -10.28
CA SER A 126 16.98 -4.89 -9.93
C SER A 126 17.06 -6.36 -9.51
N MET A 127 17.87 -7.15 -10.21
CA MET A 127 18.09 -8.56 -9.89
C MET A 127 18.79 -8.73 -8.54
N ARG A 128 19.82 -7.92 -8.28
CA ARG A 128 20.53 -7.89 -6.99
C ARG A 128 19.58 -7.56 -5.82
N LEU A 129 18.72 -6.56 -6.00
CA LEU A 129 17.72 -6.16 -5.00
C LEU A 129 16.64 -7.23 -4.82
N ALA A 130 16.14 -7.82 -5.90
CA ALA A 130 15.16 -8.91 -5.83
C ALA A 130 15.73 -10.10 -5.07
N LYS A 131 16.97 -10.51 -5.35
CA LYS A 131 17.67 -11.56 -4.62
C LYS A 131 17.78 -11.24 -3.14
N LEU A 132 18.24 -10.03 -2.79
CA LEU A 132 18.40 -9.59 -1.41
C LEU A 132 17.08 -9.59 -0.63
N HIS A 133 16.05 -8.92 -1.15
CA HIS A 133 14.79 -8.74 -0.46
C HIS A 133 13.98 -10.05 -0.35
N THR A 134 14.00 -10.87 -1.41
CA THR A 134 13.32 -12.16 -1.39
C THR A 134 14.01 -13.13 -0.43
N ALA A 135 15.34 -13.15 -0.40
CA ALA A 135 16.08 -13.95 0.60
C ALA A 135 15.81 -13.48 2.03
N ASN A 136 15.74 -12.16 2.26
CA ASN A 136 15.38 -11.63 3.58
C ASN A 136 13.98 -12.07 4.04
N PHE A 137 13.00 -12.06 3.13
CA PHE A 137 11.66 -12.56 3.39
C PHE A 137 11.66 -14.05 3.75
N LEU A 138 12.36 -14.87 2.96
CA LEU A 138 12.45 -16.33 3.20
C LEU A 138 13.16 -16.66 4.51
N LEU A 139 14.23 -15.93 4.87
CA LEU A 139 14.90 -16.13 6.17
C LEU A 139 13.97 -15.87 7.36
N ARG A 140 13.01 -14.95 7.23
CA ARG A 140 12.00 -14.71 8.27
C ARG A 140 11.05 -15.88 8.40
N LEU A 141 10.66 -16.50 7.29
CA LEU A 141 9.89 -17.74 7.33
C LEU A 141 10.70 -18.89 7.92
N CYS A 142 12.00 -18.99 7.61
CA CYS A 142 12.89 -19.97 8.24
C CYS A 142 13.00 -19.75 9.76
N ALA A 143 13.00 -18.50 10.21
CA ALA A 143 13.00 -18.17 11.64
C ALA A 143 11.70 -18.61 12.36
N GLU A 144 10.58 -18.70 11.63
CA GLU A 144 9.32 -19.31 12.11
C GLU A 144 9.30 -20.85 11.95
N GLY A 145 10.45 -21.47 11.62
CA GLY A 145 10.60 -22.93 11.53
C GLY A 145 10.37 -23.52 10.13
N MET A 146 10.28 -22.71 9.08
CA MET A 146 10.18 -23.21 7.71
C MET A 146 11.51 -23.81 7.25
N MET A 147 11.57 -25.14 7.10
CA MET A 147 12.77 -25.84 6.61
C MET A 147 12.70 -26.16 5.12
N ARG A 148 11.48 -26.31 4.59
CA ARG A 148 11.20 -26.61 3.18
C ARG A 148 10.07 -25.73 2.67
N MET A 149 10.02 -25.48 1.36
CA MET A 149 8.97 -24.66 0.76
C MET A 149 7.58 -25.27 0.96
N GLU A 150 7.45 -26.61 0.97
CA GLU A 150 6.16 -27.28 1.15
C GLU A 150 5.56 -27.12 2.55
N MET A 151 6.38 -26.71 3.54
CA MET A 151 5.91 -26.44 4.90
C MET A 151 5.20 -25.09 5.03
N LEU A 152 5.24 -24.26 3.98
CA LEU A 152 4.65 -22.95 4.01
C LEU A 152 3.15 -23.02 4.34
N SER A 153 2.76 -22.31 5.38
CA SER A 153 1.38 -22.25 5.86
C SER A 153 0.94 -20.81 6.10
N TYR A 154 -0.37 -20.63 6.18
CA TYR A 154 -0.96 -19.35 6.52
C TYR A 154 -0.57 -18.84 7.91
N GLU A 155 -0.41 -19.75 8.88
CA GLU A 155 0.03 -19.37 10.23
C GLU A 155 1.48 -18.87 10.25
N MET A 156 2.38 -19.51 9.50
CA MET A 156 3.76 -19.01 9.34
C MET A 156 3.78 -17.62 8.69
N LEU A 157 3.02 -17.41 7.62
CA LEU A 157 2.91 -16.11 6.97
C LEU A 157 2.34 -15.05 7.93
N ALA A 158 1.29 -15.39 8.68
CA ALA A 158 0.69 -14.49 9.66
C ALA A 158 1.62 -14.19 10.85
N ALA A 159 2.44 -15.14 11.28
CA ALA A 159 3.47 -14.93 12.30
C ALA A 159 4.53 -13.94 11.80
N VAL A 160 5.11 -14.18 10.61
CA VAL A 160 6.07 -13.27 9.97
C VAL A 160 5.47 -11.87 9.79
N PHE A 161 4.22 -11.79 9.34
CA PHE A 161 3.56 -10.51 9.08
C PHE A 161 3.32 -9.68 10.35
N ARG A 162 2.96 -10.34 11.46
CA ARG A 162 2.75 -9.70 12.78
C ARG A 162 4.05 -9.45 13.55
N SER A 163 5.13 -10.14 13.22
CA SER A 163 6.42 -9.95 13.88
C SER A 163 6.92 -8.51 13.74
N ARG A 164 7.67 -8.04 14.75
CA ARG A 164 8.34 -6.73 14.68
C ARG A 164 9.62 -6.86 13.87
N TRP A 165 9.73 -6.08 12.80
CA TRP A 165 10.91 -6.09 11.95
C TRP A 165 11.83 -4.93 12.34
N ASN A 166 13.13 -5.20 12.42
CA ASN A 166 14.15 -4.17 12.65
C ASN A 166 14.51 -3.42 11.35
N VAL A 167 13.51 -2.97 10.59
CA VAL A 167 13.64 -2.24 9.32
C VAL A 167 12.63 -1.10 9.26
N THR A 168 12.80 -0.14 8.36
CA THR A 168 11.81 0.94 8.19
C THR A 168 10.50 0.40 7.57
N PRO A 169 9.36 1.08 7.74
CA PRO A 169 8.11 0.69 7.11
C PRO A 169 8.21 0.55 5.58
N GLU A 170 8.98 1.42 4.93
CA GLU A 170 9.22 1.39 3.49
C GLU A 170 10.01 0.15 3.09
N GLN A 171 11.07 -0.18 3.83
CA GLN A 171 11.85 -1.39 3.62
C GLN A 171 11.01 -2.66 3.85
N ARG A 172 10.16 -2.68 4.89
CA ARG A 172 9.19 -3.76 5.13
C ARG A 172 8.27 -3.93 3.94
N SER A 173 7.71 -2.85 3.41
CA SER A 173 6.85 -2.87 2.23
C SER A 173 7.56 -3.43 1.00
N VAL A 174 8.82 -3.05 0.76
CA VAL A 174 9.62 -3.56 -0.37
C VAL A 174 9.87 -5.06 -0.23
N ILE A 175 10.31 -5.51 0.94
CA ILE A 175 10.56 -6.94 1.22
C ILE A 175 9.28 -7.76 1.04
N LEU A 176 8.16 -7.32 1.61
CA LEU A 176 6.86 -7.97 1.44
C LEU A 176 6.43 -7.98 -0.02
N SER A 177 6.70 -6.91 -0.79
CA SER A 177 6.41 -6.86 -2.22
C SER A 177 7.18 -7.91 -3.02
N HIS A 178 8.45 -8.13 -2.70
CA HIS A 178 9.24 -9.21 -3.32
C HIS A 178 8.77 -10.60 -2.86
N GLY A 179 8.44 -10.77 -1.58
CA GLY A 179 7.82 -11.99 -1.07
C GLY A 179 6.52 -12.34 -1.80
N ARG A 180 5.66 -11.35 -2.08
CA ARG A 180 4.43 -11.54 -2.87
C ARG A 180 4.70 -12.03 -4.29
N GLN A 181 5.70 -11.45 -4.96
CA GLN A 181 6.06 -11.85 -6.32
C GLN A 181 6.60 -13.28 -6.36
N LEU A 182 7.43 -13.67 -5.39
CA LEU A 182 7.87 -15.06 -5.24
C LEU A 182 6.66 -15.99 -5.02
N LEU A 183 5.78 -15.67 -4.07
CA LEU A 183 4.61 -16.51 -3.78
C LEU A 183 3.65 -16.61 -4.98
N GLY A 184 3.53 -15.55 -5.78
CA GLY A 184 2.79 -15.57 -7.04
C GLY A 184 3.42 -16.54 -8.06
N PHE A 185 4.74 -16.48 -8.23
CA PHE A 185 5.47 -17.44 -9.07
C PHE A 185 5.30 -18.89 -8.60
N LEU A 186 5.34 -19.13 -7.29
CA LEU A 186 5.14 -20.46 -6.71
C LEU A 186 3.72 -20.98 -6.94
N HIS A 187 2.71 -20.11 -6.91
CA HIS A 187 1.36 -20.50 -7.28
C HIS A 187 1.30 -20.94 -8.74
N GLU A 188 1.83 -20.13 -9.65
CA GLU A 188 1.78 -20.38 -11.10
C GLU A 188 2.56 -21.63 -11.53
N LYS A 189 3.75 -21.85 -10.95
CA LYS A 189 4.65 -22.94 -11.36
C LYS A 189 4.51 -24.20 -10.54
N HIS A 190 4.25 -24.07 -9.24
CA HIS A 190 4.31 -25.19 -8.28
C HIS A 190 2.96 -25.48 -7.61
N GLY A 191 1.89 -24.79 -8.01
CA GLY A 191 0.54 -25.04 -7.50
C GLY A 191 0.34 -24.63 -6.03
N PHE A 192 1.20 -23.76 -5.49
CA PHE A 192 1.01 -23.21 -4.14
C PHE A 192 -0.31 -22.44 -4.05
N ARG A 193 -0.87 -22.31 -2.85
CA ARG A 193 -2.12 -21.56 -2.66
C ARG A 193 -1.96 -20.09 -3.08
N ARG A 194 -2.85 -19.60 -3.94
CA ARG A 194 -2.79 -18.23 -4.45
C ARG A 194 -2.95 -17.20 -3.34
N GLY A 195 -3.75 -17.48 -2.31
CA GLY A 195 -3.97 -16.55 -1.21
C GLY A 195 -2.72 -16.28 -0.36
N PHE A 196 -1.67 -17.11 -0.43
CA PHE A 196 -0.38 -16.82 0.21
C PHE A 196 0.20 -15.48 -0.26
N SER A 197 0.17 -15.22 -1.57
CA SER A 197 0.65 -13.96 -2.15
C SER A 197 -0.23 -12.77 -1.77
N ILE A 198 -1.55 -12.97 -1.69
CA ILE A 198 -2.51 -11.89 -1.46
C ILE A 198 -2.53 -11.48 0.02
N LEU A 199 -2.34 -12.44 0.94
CA LEU A 199 -2.35 -12.21 2.38
C LEU A 199 -1.31 -11.17 2.82
N LEU A 200 -0.16 -11.08 2.14
CA LEU A 200 0.92 -10.15 2.48
C LEU A 200 0.61 -8.67 2.14
N GLU A 201 -0.61 -8.35 1.70
CA GLU A 201 -1.08 -6.96 1.61
C GLU A 201 -1.63 -6.52 2.97
N ASP A 202 -1.07 -5.47 3.59
CA ASP A 202 -1.56 -4.93 4.88
C ASP A 202 -3.08 -4.65 4.82
N SER A 203 -3.55 -4.16 3.67
CA SER A 203 -4.97 -3.86 3.45
C SER A 203 -5.85 -5.11 3.48
N VAL A 204 -5.34 -6.28 3.10
CA VAL A 204 -6.04 -7.58 3.09
C VAL A 204 -5.88 -8.30 4.43
N PHE A 205 -4.65 -8.35 4.95
CA PHE A 205 -4.30 -9.09 6.17
C PHE A 205 -5.26 -8.79 7.34
N GLN A 206 -5.58 -7.51 7.56
CA GLN A 206 -6.44 -7.06 8.65
C GLN A 206 -7.88 -7.61 8.60
N TYR A 207 -8.35 -8.03 7.42
CA TYR A 207 -9.70 -8.56 7.21
C TYR A 207 -9.73 -10.06 6.94
N ALA A 208 -8.64 -10.62 6.39
CA ALA A 208 -8.56 -12.05 6.14
C ALA A 208 -8.13 -12.83 7.39
N TYR A 209 -7.19 -12.30 8.19
CA TYR A 209 -6.71 -13.01 9.38
C TYR A 209 -7.56 -12.66 10.61
N VAL A 210 -8.22 -13.67 11.19
CA VAL A 210 -8.96 -13.55 12.45
C VAL A 210 -8.24 -14.36 13.53
N PRO A 211 -7.52 -13.70 14.46
CA PRO A 211 -6.76 -14.41 15.50
C PRO A 211 -7.66 -15.32 16.34
N GLY A 212 -7.24 -16.57 16.52
CA GLY A 212 -7.92 -17.54 17.40
C GLY A 212 -9.20 -18.16 16.82
N LEU A 213 -9.47 -18.00 15.51
CA LEU A 213 -10.66 -18.58 14.89
C LEU A 213 -10.57 -20.12 14.73
N SER A 214 -9.36 -20.67 14.61
CA SER A 214 -9.11 -22.05 14.14
C SER A 214 -9.75 -23.17 14.96
N ASP A 215 -10.06 -22.94 16.25
CA ASP A 215 -10.55 -23.99 17.17
C ASP A 215 -11.91 -23.67 17.82
N GLY A 216 -12.68 -22.74 17.25
CA GLY A 216 -13.95 -22.27 17.82
C GLY A 216 -15.21 -22.90 17.22
N ALA A 217 -16.32 -22.87 17.98
CA ALA A 217 -17.66 -23.23 17.49
C ALA A 217 -18.05 -22.49 16.20
N VAL A 218 -17.55 -21.26 16.03
CA VAL A 218 -17.70 -20.47 14.81
C VAL A 218 -17.05 -21.17 13.61
N MET A 219 -15.84 -21.72 13.74
CA MET A 219 -15.18 -22.42 12.64
C MET A 219 -15.92 -23.72 12.27
N THR A 220 -16.43 -24.43 13.27
CA THR A 220 -17.28 -25.61 13.03
C THR A 220 -18.52 -25.25 12.23
N GLU A 221 -19.17 -24.13 12.56
CA GLU A 221 -20.33 -23.65 11.81
C GLU A 221 -19.97 -23.19 10.39
N LEU A 222 -18.84 -22.48 10.21
CA LEU A 222 -18.35 -22.08 8.88
C LEU A 222 -18.08 -23.31 7.99
N LEU A 223 -17.43 -24.34 8.54
CA LEU A 223 -17.20 -25.60 7.82
C LEU A 223 -18.50 -26.32 7.46
N ARG A 224 -19.49 -26.29 8.35
CA ARG A 224 -20.82 -26.85 8.10
C ARG A 224 -21.53 -26.12 6.96
N LEU A 225 -21.64 -24.80 7.05
CA LEU A 225 -22.24 -23.94 6.02
C LEU A 225 -21.53 -24.09 4.66
N SER A 226 -20.20 -24.12 4.68
CA SER A 226 -19.39 -24.32 3.47
C SER A 226 -19.68 -25.65 2.79
N ARG A 227 -19.92 -26.73 3.55
CA ARG A 227 -20.19 -28.06 2.97
C ARG A 227 -21.62 -28.19 2.44
N GLU A 228 -22.59 -27.65 3.17
CA GLU A 228 -24.00 -27.83 2.83
C GLU A 228 -24.47 -26.86 1.74
N HIS A 229 -23.99 -25.61 1.75
CA HIS A 229 -24.53 -24.52 0.93
C HIS A 229 -23.53 -24.01 -0.13
N SER A 230 -22.46 -24.77 -0.42
CA SER A 230 -21.42 -24.37 -1.38
C SER A 230 -22.01 -23.97 -2.74
N VAL A 231 -21.65 -22.78 -3.22
CA VAL A 231 -22.04 -22.26 -4.55
C VAL A 231 -20.89 -22.41 -5.54
N CYS A 232 -19.65 -22.20 -5.09
CA CYS A 232 -18.47 -22.49 -5.87
C CYS A 232 -17.26 -22.73 -4.96
N THR A 233 -16.29 -23.45 -5.48
CA THR A 233 -15.02 -23.67 -4.80
C THR A 233 -14.23 -22.37 -4.68
N THR A 234 -13.31 -22.31 -3.72
CA THR A 234 -12.42 -21.14 -3.58
C THR A 234 -11.60 -20.89 -4.84
N GLU A 235 -11.11 -21.92 -5.54
CA GLU A 235 -10.38 -21.76 -6.80
C GLU A 235 -11.26 -21.19 -7.92
N GLU A 236 -12.54 -21.57 -8.00
CA GLU A 236 -13.49 -20.98 -8.95
C GLU A 236 -13.88 -19.54 -8.59
N MET A 237 -13.93 -19.21 -7.30
CA MET A 237 -14.26 -17.87 -6.83
C MET A 237 -13.26 -16.84 -7.35
N TYR A 238 -11.96 -17.14 -7.39
CA TYR A 238 -10.94 -16.16 -7.77
C TYR A 238 -11.14 -15.55 -9.17
N PRO A 239 -11.27 -16.31 -10.28
CA PRO A 239 -11.58 -15.75 -11.59
C PRO A 239 -12.95 -15.08 -11.64
N MET A 240 -13.91 -15.52 -10.81
CA MET A 240 -15.21 -14.85 -10.70
C MET A 240 -15.11 -13.44 -10.13
N ILE A 241 -14.15 -13.14 -9.26
CA ILE A 241 -13.91 -11.78 -8.74
C ILE A 241 -13.56 -10.83 -9.88
N ALA A 242 -12.71 -11.26 -10.81
CA ALA A 242 -12.33 -10.46 -11.97
C ALA A 242 -13.55 -10.21 -12.87
N ARG A 243 -14.29 -11.26 -13.24
CA ARG A 243 -15.52 -11.13 -14.04
C ARG A 243 -16.56 -10.23 -13.39
N PHE A 244 -16.70 -10.31 -12.07
CA PHE A 244 -17.60 -9.45 -11.32
C PHE A 244 -17.15 -7.98 -11.38
N ALA A 245 -15.84 -7.71 -11.26
CA ALA A 245 -15.27 -6.38 -11.39
C ALA A 245 -15.41 -5.82 -12.81
N ASP A 246 -15.22 -6.64 -13.84
CA ASP A 246 -15.42 -6.26 -15.25
C ASP A 246 -16.87 -5.84 -15.50
N GLY A 247 -17.84 -6.55 -14.92
CA GLY A 247 -19.25 -6.16 -15.05
C GLY A 247 -19.60 -4.80 -14.41
N TYR A 248 -18.79 -4.29 -13.48
CA TYR A 248 -18.87 -2.88 -13.04
C TYR A 248 -18.19 -1.94 -14.05
N SER A 249 -17.05 -2.33 -14.61
CA SER A 249 -16.36 -1.55 -15.64
C SER A 249 -17.25 -1.32 -16.87
N ASP A 250 -17.87 -2.39 -17.38
CA ASP A 250 -18.76 -2.36 -18.55
C ASP A 250 -19.97 -1.44 -18.39
N ARG A 251 -20.34 -1.14 -17.14
CA ARG A 251 -21.47 -0.26 -16.81
C ARG A 251 -21.04 1.15 -16.42
N GLY A 252 -19.77 1.49 -16.63
CA GLY A 252 -19.24 2.84 -16.41
C GLY A 252 -19.08 3.21 -14.93
N TYR A 253 -18.94 2.24 -14.03
CA TYR A 253 -18.64 2.58 -12.63
C TYR A 253 -17.22 3.13 -12.49
N SER A 254 -17.07 4.10 -11.59
CA SER A 254 -15.76 4.69 -11.32
C SER A 254 -14.71 3.64 -10.90
N TYR A 255 -13.46 3.89 -11.27
CA TYR A 255 -12.29 3.11 -10.84
C TYR A 255 -12.25 2.85 -9.32
N THR A 256 -12.65 3.83 -8.50
CA THR A 256 -12.69 3.70 -7.04
C THR A 256 -13.70 2.66 -6.57
N MET A 257 -14.84 2.52 -7.27
CA MET A 257 -15.83 1.49 -6.98
C MET A 257 -15.31 0.12 -7.37
N ILE A 258 -14.74 -0.02 -8.56
CA ILE A 258 -14.16 -1.27 -9.06
C ILE A 258 -13.08 -1.76 -8.08
N LYS A 259 -12.13 -0.89 -7.73
CA LYS A 259 -11.07 -1.21 -6.76
C LYS A 259 -11.63 -1.65 -5.40
N ARG A 260 -12.72 -1.05 -4.94
CA ARG A 260 -13.39 -1.42 -3.68
C ARG A 260 -14.05 -2.79 -3.77
N VAL A 261 -14.75 -3.08 -4.87
CA VAL A 261 -15.37 -4.38 -5.13
C VAL A 261 -14.30 -5.47 -5.12
N THR A 262 -13.25 -5.29 -5.93
CA THR A 262 -12.12 -6.24 -6.02
C THR A 262 -11.45 -6.42 -4.65
N HIS A 263 -11.20 -5.33 -3.92
CA HIS A 263 -10.56 -5.42 -2.61
C HIS A 263 -11.42 -6.19 -1.58
N THR A 264 -12.72 -5.90 -1.51
CA THR A 264 -13.65 -6.57 -0.59
C THR A 264 -13.66 -8.08 -0.84
N LEU A 265 -13.77 -8.48 -2.11
CA LEU A 265 -13.82 -9.89 -2.49
C LEU A 265 -12.47 -10.60 -2.37
N ARG A 266 -11.34 -9.91 -2.61
CA ARG A 266 -10.00 -10.46 -2.32
C ARG A 266 -9.82 -10.76 -0.83
N CYS A 267 -10.34 -9.92 0.06
CA CYS A 267 -10.29 -10.17 1.51
C CYS A 267 -11.07 -11.43 1.88
N LEU A 268 -12.29 -11.59 1.34
CA LEU A 268 -13.09 -12.79 1.54
C LEU A 268 -12.39 -14.02 0.97
N TYR A 269 -11.87 -13.94 -0.26
CA TYR A 269 -11.16 -15.05 -0.90
C TYR A 269 -10.00 -15.58 -0.04
N VAL A 270 -9.14 -14.69 0.48
CA VAL A 270 -8.01 -15.13 1.33
C VAL A 270 -8.50 -15.75 2.64
N PHE A 271 -9.59 -15.23 3.21
CA PHE A 271 -10.21 -15.85 4.39
C PHE A 271 -10.67 -17.28 4.10
N LEU A 272 -11.34 -17.51 2.96
CA LEU A 272 -11.81 -18.84 2.56
C LEU A 272 -10.64 -19.79 2.28
N ASP A 273 -9.65 -19.35 1.51
CA ASP A 273 -8.46 -20.15 1.18
C ASP A 273 -7.65 -20.50 2.44
N MET A 274 -7.55 -19.56 3.39
CA MET A 274 -6.87 -19.78 4.67
C MET A 274 -7.49 -20.90 5.49
N HIS A 275 -8.81 -21.01 5.48
CA HIS A 275 -9.55 -21.95 6.31
C HIS A 275 -10.06 -23.17 5.53
N GLY A 276 -9.70 -23.30 4.25
CA GLY A 276 -10.15 -24.40 3.40
C GLY A 276 -11.66 -24.45 3.22
N LEU A 277 -12.30 -23.28 3.16
CA LEU A 277 -13.74 -23.12 2.97
C LEU A 277 -14.03 -22.92 1.48
N ASP A 278 -15.20 -23.36 1.04
CA ASP A 278 -15.78 -22.99 -0.24
C ASP A 278 -16.72 -21.78 -0.08
N TYR A 279 -17.00 -21.10 -1.18
CA TYR A 279 -17.82 -19.90 -1.14
C TYR A 279 -19.31 -20.26 -1.07
N CYS A 280 -19.98 -19.72 -0.05
CA CYS A 280 -21.44 -19.54 -0.03
C CYS A 280 -21.81 -18.18 0.60
N PRO A 281 -23.00 -17.63 0.27
CA PRO A 281 -23.47 -16.36 0.84
C PRO A 281 -23.50 -16.33 2.37
N GLU A 282 -23.78 -17.46 3.02
CA GLU A 282 -23.88 -17.62 4.47
C GLU A 282 -22.51 -17.51 5.13
N VAL A 283 -21.50 -18.23 4.62
CA VAL A 283 -20.10 -18.10 5.08
C VAL A 283 -19.60 -16.66 4.90
N SER A 284 -19.93 -16.03 3.77
CA SER A 284 -19.62 -14.63 3.50
C SER A 284 -20.23 -13.67 4.54
N TRP A 285 -21.45 -13.96 4.98
CA TRP A 285 -22.16 -13.16 5.99
C TRP A 285 -21.60 -13.37 7.41
N GLU A 286 -21.27 -14.61 7.77
CA GLU A 286 -20.60 -14.93 9.03
C GLU A 286 -19.22 -14.25 9.11
N TRP A 287 -18.42 -14.37 8.06
CA TRP A 287 -17.15 -13.64 7.95
C TRP A 287 -17.35 -12.13 8.12
N TYR A 288 -18.32 -11.53 7.42
CA TYR A 288 -18.62 -10.10 7.52
C TYR A 288 -18.96 -9.66 8.95
N THR A 289 -19.66 -10.52 9.70
CA THR A 289 -20.00 -10.29 11.11
C THR A 289 -18.74 -10.32 11.98
N LEU A 290 -17.85 -11.30 11.77
CA LEU A 290 -16.58 -11.44 12.51
C LEU A 290 -15.66 -10.23 12.35
N ILE A 291 -15.59 -9.65 11.16
CA ILE A 291 -14.71 -8.51 10.87
C ILE A 291 -15.41 -7.16 11.03
N GLY A 292 -16.69 -7.14 11.42
CA GLY A 292 -17.55 -5.96 11.37
C GLY A 292 -16.92 -4.71 12.00
N ASP A 293 -16.30 -4.85 13.17
CA ASP A 293 -15.67 -3.74 13.91
C ASP A 293 -14.47 -3.14 13.17
N ARG A 294 -13.77 -3.95 12.37
CA ARG A 294 -12.59 -3.53 11.59
C ARG A 294 -12.99 -2.75 10.33
N ILE A 295 -14.17 -3.01 9.76
CA ILE A 295 -14.63 -2.36 8.50
C ILE A 295 -14.97 -0.87 8.70
N GLY A 296 -15.41 -0.47 9.89
CA GLY A 296 -15.77 0.91 10.23
C GLY A 296 -16.82 1.52 9.28
N ARG A 297 -16.53 2.72 8.74
CA ARG A 297 -17.46 3.50 7.90
C ARG A 297 -17.85 2.81 6.57
N ASN A 298 -17.09 1.79 6.14
CA ASN A 298 -17.32 1.10 4.87
C ASN A 298 -18.34 -0.06 4.97
N ARG A 299 -18.91 -0.34 6.17
CA ARG A 299 -19.83 -1.47 6.41
C ARG A 299 -20.94 -1.60 5.36
N ARG A 300 -21.62 -0.49 5.05
CA ARG A 300 -22.72 -0.47 4.06
C ARG A 300 -22.26 -0.75 2.63
N ALA A 301 -21.02 -0.40 2.29
CA ALA A 301 -20.48 -0.65 0.96
C ALA A 301 -20.11 -2.13 0.83
N TRP A 302 -19.42 -2.69 1.83
CA TRP A 302 -19.03 -4.11 1.85
C TRP A 302 -20.26 -5.00 1.84
N LYS A 303 -21.27 -4.74 2.69
CA LYS A 303 -22.55 -5.47 2.68
C LYS A 303 -23.19 -5.52 1.29
N ARG A 304 -23.18 -4.40 0.55
CA ARG A 304 -23.72 -4.34 -0.81
C ARG A 304 -22.92 -5.18 -1.80
N VAL A 305 -21.59 -5.14 -1.71
CA VAL A 305 -20.72 -5.96 -2.55
C VAL A 305 -20.96 -7.44 -2.30
N LEU A 306 -21.01 -7.87 -1.04
CA LEU A 306 -21.22 -9.28 -0.67
C LEU A 306 -22.60 -9.79 -1.12
N ALA A 307 -23.65 -9.00 -0.92
CA ALA A 307 -24.99 -9.37 -1.37
C ALA A 307 -25.06 -9.52 -2.91
N LEU A 308 -24.52 -8.56 -3.66
CA LEU A 308 -24.51 -8.61 -5.13
C LEU A 308 -23.63 -9.76 -5.65
N PHE A 309 -22.49 -10.01 -5.00
CA PHE A 309 -21.62 -11.13 -5.37
C PHE A 309 -22.29 -12.46 -5.04
N GLY A 310 -23.07 -12.58 -3.96
CA GLY A 310 -23.91 -13.74 -3.65
C GLY A 310 -24.87 -14.08 -4.79
N SER A 311 -25.65 -13.11 -5.26
CA SER A 311 -26.54 -13.32 -6.41
C SER A 311 -25.77 -13.65 -7.69
N PHE A 312 -24.67 -12.93 -7.96
CA PHE A 312 -23.83 -13.22 -9.13
C PHE A 312 -23.21 -14.62 -9.09
N ALA A 313 -22.81 -15.09 -7.91
CA ALA A 313 -22.24 -16.41 -7.76
C ALA A 313 -23.26 -17.49 -8.09
N ALA A 314 -24.52 -17.36 -7.65
CA ALA A 314 -25.56 -18.32 -7.98
C ALA A 314 -25.98 -18.26 -9.47
N ASP A 315 -26.27 -17.05 -9.97
CA ASP A 315 -26.93 -16.88 -11.27
C ASP A 315 -25.94 -16.73 -12.45
N ARG A 316 -24.64 -16.52 -12.16
CA ARG A 316 -23.59 -16.09 -13.11
C ARG A 316 -23.90 -14.79 -13.86
N GLU A 317 -24.91 -14.06 -13.41
CA GLU A 317 -25.38 -12.80 -13.98
C GLU A 317 -25.37 -11.71 -12.91
N ILE A 318 -24.83 -10.53 -13.22
CA ILE A 318 -24.86 -9.42 -12.26
C ILE A 318 -26.19 -8.68 -12.38
N ARG A 319 -27.12 -9.04 -11.50
CA ARG A 319 -28.39 -8.33 -11.33
C ARG A 319 -28.19 -7.16 -10.37
N PHE A 320 -27.67 -6.06 -10.90
CA PHE A 320 -27.76 -4.79 -10.20
C PHE A 320 -29.25 -4.50 -9.96
N HIS A 321 -29.67 -4.36 -8.70
CA HIS A 321 -30.99 -3.81 -8.42
C HIS A 321 -31.19 -2.55 -9.27
N LYS A 322 -32.42 -2.31 -9.74
CA LYS A 322 -32.82 -1.21 -10.66
C LYS A 322 -32.31 0.21 -10.27
N ASN A 323 -31.72 0.38 -9.10
CA ASN A 323 -31.20 1.62 -8.53
C ASN A 323 -29.66 1.65 -8.39
N CYS A 324 -28.95 0.61 -8.84
CA CYS A 324 -27.51 0.49 -8.56
C CYS A 324 -26.63 0.98 -9.72
N GLY A 325 -27.04 0.87 -10.99
CA GLY A 325 -26.22 1.26 -12.15
C GLY A 325 -26.16 2.76 -12.36
N MET A 326 -24.96 3.33 -12.49
CA MET A 326 -24.74 4.75 -12.74
C MET A 326 -25.35 5.19 -14.08
N THR A 327 -25.27 4.34 -15.12
CA THR A 327 -25.94 4.45 -16.42
C THR A 327 -27.46 4.30 -16.33
N SER A 328 -27.96 3.30 -15.61
CA SER A 328 -29.42 3.13 -15.43
C SER A 328 -30.08 4.28 -14.64
N ALA A 329 -29.36 4.90 -13.71
CA ALA A 329 -29.83 6.08 -12.97
C ALA A 329 -29.75 7.35 -13.84
N GLN A 330 -28.77 7.44 -14.72
CA GLN A 330 -28.62 8.51 -15.71
C GLN A 330 -29.76 8.51 -16.71
N GLU A 331 -29.98 7.38 -17.38
CA GLU A 331 -31.05 7.21 -18.37
C GLU A 331 -32.42 7.49 -17.77
N LYS A 332 -32.67 7.01 -16.54
CA LYS A 332 -33.92 7.30 -15.82
C LYS A 332 -34.07 8.77 -15.47
N ARG A 333 -33.04 9.39 -14.89
CA ARG A 333 -33.12 10.81 -14.47
C ARG A 333 -33.30 11.72 -15.67
N MET A 334 -32.51 11.51 -16.72
CA MET A 334 -32.60 12.26 -17.97
C MET A 334 -33.91 11.97 -18.71
N GLY A 335 -34.47 10.77 -18.60
CA GLY A 335 -35.78 10.42 -19.16
C GLY A 335 -36.96 11.20 -18.54
N HIS A 336 -36.78 11.79 -17.37
CA HIS A 336 -37.77 12.66 -16.74
C HIS A 336 -37.59 14.15 -17.07
N TYR A 337 -36.51 14.52 -17.76
CA TYR A 337 -36.25 15.92 -18.10
C TYR A 337 -36.98 16.30 -19.38
N PRO A 338 -37.57 17.52 -19.44
CA PRO A 338 -38.01 18.09 -20.71
C PRO A 338 -36.84 18.18 -21.70
N ALA A 339 -37.14 18.07 -23.00
CA ALA A 339 -36.12 18.05 -24.07
C ALA A 339 -35.11 19.20 -23.96
N TRP A 340 -35.58 20.44 -23.73
CA TRP A 340 -34.73 21.61 -23.58
C TRP A 340 -33.71 21.48 -22.43
N CYS A 341 -34.09 20.84 -21.33
CA CYS A 341 -33.22 20.65 -20.17
C CYS A 341 -32.25 19.49 -20.42
N ALA A 342 -32.73 18.40 -21.02
CA ALA A 342 -31.91 17.25 -21.36
C ALA A 342 -30.81 17.63 -22.37
N ASP A 343 -31.16 18.35 -23.41
CA ASP A 343 -30.25 18.79 -24.47
C ASP A 343 -29.18 19.74 -23.94
N ALA A 344 -29.54 20.67 -23.05
CA ALA A 344 -28.60 21.57 -22.41
C ALA A 344 -27.58 20.84 -21.52
N VAL A 345 -28.04 19.86 -20.74
CA VAL A 345 -27.16 19.06 -19.87
C VAL A 345 -26.21 18.20 -20.71
N ASN A 346 -26.72 17.54 -21.75
CA ASN A 346 -25.89 16.74 -22.66
C ASN A 346 -24.89 17.61 -23.42
N GLY A 347 -25.33 18.74 -23.99
CA GLY A 347 -24.49 19.68 -24.69
C GLY A 347 -23.37 20.26 -23.81
N TYR A 348 -23.68 20.58 -22.55
CA TYR A 348 -22.69 21.05 -21.58
C TYR A 348 -21.65 19.98 -21.23
N VAL A 349 -22.11 18.75 -21.02
CA VAL A 349 -21.25 17.59 -20.74
C VAL A 349 -20.32 17.29 -21.91
N ASP A 350 -20.83 17.33 -23.14
CA ASP A 350 -20.05 17.13 -24.36
C ASP A 350 -19.04 18.27 -24.57
N TRP A 351 -19.43 19.50 -24.22
CA TRP A 351 -18.52 20.64 -24.21
C TRP A 351 -17.40 20.47 -23.17
N LEU A 352 -17.71 20.00 -21.96
CA LEU A 352 -16.70 19.70 -20.93
C LEU A 352 -15.75 18.57 -21.36
N ALA A 353 -16.28 17.50 -21.95
CA ALA A 353 -15.47 16.39 -22.45
C ALA A 353 -14.49 16.83 -23.53
N ARG A 354 -14.92 17.71 -24.46
CA ARG A 354 -14.07 18.30 -25.49
C ARG A 354 -13.04 19.29 -24.95
N SER A 355 -13.28 19.84 -23.76
CA SER A 355 -12.39 20.80 -23.08
C SER A 355 -11.29 20.11 -22.25
N PHE A 356 -10.93 18.87 -22.58
CA PHE A 356 -9.83 18.07 -21.98
C PHE A 356 -9.96 17.82 -20.47
N HIS A 357 -11.18 17.83 -19.93
CA HIS A 357 -11.41 17.40 -18.54
C HIS A 357 -11.26 15.87 -18.41
N ARG A 358 -10.68 15.42 -17.29
CA ARG A 358 -10.70 13.98 -16.92
C ARG A 358 -12.15 13.52 -16.78
N GLU A 359 -12.44 12.29 -17.15
CA GLU A 359 -13.79 11.70 -17.09
C GLU A 359 -14.43 11.82 -15.69
N SER A 360 -13.64 11.59 -14.63
CA SER A 360 -14.10 11.75 -13.24
C SER A 360 -14.48 13.20 -12.90
N THR A 361 -13.81 14.18 -13.50
CA THR A 361 -14.15 15.60 -13.37
C THR A 361 -15.46 15.87 -14.10
N VAL A 362 -15.61 15.46 -15.35
CA VAL A 362 -16.86 15.62 -16.12
C VAL A 362 -18.04 15.03 -15.35
N GLN A 363 -17.86 13.85 -14.74
CA GLN A 363 -18.89 13.21 -13.94
C GLN A 363 -19.29 14.02 -12.70
N ASN A 364 -18.33 14.65 -12.00
CA ASN A 364 -18.62 15.51 -10.86
C ASN A 364 -19.42 16.76 -11.29
N TYR A 365 -19.04 17.36 -12.42
CA TYR A 365 -19.77 18.49 -13.00
C TYR A 365 -21.21 18.11 -13.35
N ARG A 366 -21.39 16.95 -13.98
CA ARG A 366 -22.70 16.39 -14.33
C ARG A 366 -23.62 16.23 -13.12
N TYR A 367 -23.13 15.68 -12.01
CA TYR A 367 -23.90 15.61 -10.75
C TYR A 367 -24.19 16.98 -10.14
N GLY A 368 -23.25 17.92 -10.30
CA GLY A 368 -23.43 19.35 -10.05
C GLY A 368 -24.70 19.88 -10.67
N VAL A 369 -24.77 19.73 -11.98
CA VAL A 369 -25.83 20.26 -12.85
C VAL A 369 -27.16 19.55 -12.65
N TRP A 370 -27.20 18.21 -12.57
CA TRP A 370 -28.48 17.52 -12.32
C TRP A 370 -29.14 17.95 -11.01
N SER A 371 -28.36 18.19 -9.96
CA SER A 371 -28.90 18.65 -8.69
C SER A 371 -29.60 20.01 -8.84
N LEU A 372 -29.04 20.90 -9.66
CA LEU A 372 -29.65 22.19 -9.98
C LEU A 372 -30.90 22.00 -10.85
N CYS A 373 -30.81 21.21 -11.92
CA CYS A 373 -31.92 20.97 -12.84
C CYS A 373 -33.12 20.33 -12.13
N ASP A 374 -32.90 19.35 -11.25
CA ASP A 374 -33.98 18.75 -10.45
C ASP A 374 -34.69 19.79 -9.59
N TYR A 375 -33.92 20.67 -8.92
CA TYR A 375 -34.49 21.75 -8.11
C TYR A 375 -35.29 22.74 -8.97
N LEU A 376 -34.73 23.17 -10.10
CA LEU A 376 -35.39 24.12 -11.01
C LEU A 376 -36.69 23.55 -11.58
N LEU A 377 -36.69 22.28 -11.98
CA LEU A 377 -37.89 21.58 -12.45
C LEU A 377 -38.93 21.41 -11.34
N ALA A 378 -38.50 21.18 -10.09
CA ALA A 378 -39.40 21.15 -8.94
C ALA A 378 -40.03 22.53 -8.65
N CYS A 379 -39.36 23.62 -9.02
CA CYS A 379 -39.93 24.97 -9.01
C CYS A 379 -40.88 25.25 -10.18
N GLY A 380 -41.03 24.32 -11.13
CA GLY A 380 -42.00 24.41 -12.23
C GLY A 380 -41.58 25.30 -13.39
N ILE A 381 -40.28 25.49 -13.63
CA ILE A 381 -39.82 26.28 -14.79
C ILE A 381 -40.07 25.56 -16.12
N ASN A 382 -40.36 26.31 -17.18
CA ASN A 382 -40.58 25.76 -18.52
C ASN A 382 -39.40 26.02 -19.47
N GLY A 383 -38.43 26.84 -19.05
CA GLY A 383 -37.14 26.99 -19.72
C GLY A 383 -36.14 27.75 -18.86
N PHE A 384 -34.87 27.74 -19.28
CA PHE A 384 -33.81 28.46 -18.57
C PHE A 384 -34.03 30.00 -18.53
N GLY A 385 -34.87 30.53 -19.42
CA GLY A 385 -35.26 31.94 -19.41
C GLY A 385 -36.00 32.36 -18.14
N ASP A 386 -36.67 31.42 -17.46
CA ASP A 386 -37.49 31.69 -16.27
C ASP A 386 -36.67 31.73 -14.97
N ILE A 387 -35.36 31.44 -15.04
CA ILE A 387 -34.51 31.38 -13.86
C ILE A 387 -34.35 32.77 -13.25
N THR A 388 -34.65 32.86 -11.96
CA THR A 388 -34.45 34.09 -11.19
C THR A 388 -33.26 33.95 -10.22
N PRO A 389 -32.60 35.06 -9.86
CA PRO A 389 -31.56 35.07 -8.82
C PRO A 389 -32.03 34.49 -7.48
N GLN A 390 -33.32 34.64 -7.16
CA GLN A 390 -33.88 34.17 -5.90
C GLN A 390 -33.88 32.64 -5.81
N MET A 391 -34.28 31.95 -6.89
CA MET A 391 -34.26 30.49 -6.98
C MET A 391 -32.84 29.93 -6.77
N LEU A 392 -31.82 30.59 -7.32
CA LEU A 392 -30.43 30.16 -7.15
C LEU A 392 -29.95 30.30 -5.70
N ARG A 393 -30.34 31.38 -5.02
CA ARG A 393 -30.02 31.59 -3.60
C ARG A 393 -30.69 30.54 -2.70
N GLU A 394 -31.94 30.21 -2.99
CA GLU A 394 -32.70 29.19 -2.26
C GLU A 394 -32.11 27.79 -2.48
N TYR A 395 -31.74 27.45 -3.71
CA TYR A 395 -31.05 26.19 -4.02
C TYR A 395 -29.78 26.01 -3.17
N ILE A 396 -28.89 27.01 -3.15
CA ILE A 396 -27.64 26.94 -2.37
C ILE A 396 -27.90 27.00 -0.85
N ALA A 397 -28.99 27.59 -0.40
CA ALA A 397 -29.38 27.57 1.01
C ALA A 397 -29.80 26.17 1.48
N GLN A 398 -30.38 25.36 0.59
CA GLN A 398 -30.78 23.97 0.86
C GLN A 398 -29.60 22.98 0.75
N ASP A 399 -28.48 23.40 0.16
CA ASP A 399 -27.32 22.55 -0.08
C ASP A 399 -26.43 22.39 1.17
N HIS A 400 -26.67 21.31 1.93
CA HIS A 400 -25.89 20.96 3.12
C HIS A 400 -24.63 20.15 2.77
N HIS A 401 -23.52 20.85 2.54
CA HIS A 401 -22.20 20.22 2.39
C HIS A 401 -21.41 20.17 3.70
N ALA A 402 -20.79 19.02 3.99
CA ALA A 402 -19.96 18.82 5.19
C ALA A 402 -18.63 19.62 5.18
N THR A 403 -18.21 20.15 4.03
CA THR A 403 -16.95 20.91 3.89
C THR A 403 -17.14 22.17 3.06
N LEU A 404 -16.43 23.25 3.43
CA LEU A 404 -16.35 24.50 2.65
C LEU A 404 -15.88 24.24 1.21
N LYS A 405 -14.84 23.42 1.03
CA LYS A 405 -14.33 23.04 -0.30
C LYS A 405 -15.40 22.39 -1.17
N GLY A 406 -16.16 21.44 -0.61
CA GLY A 406 -17.26 20.79 -1.32
C GLY A 406 -18.33 21.78 -1.77
N ARG A 407 -18.72 22.70 -0.88
CA ARG A 407 -19.69 23.78 -1.20
C ARG A 407 -19.18 24.71 -2.30
N SER A 408 -17.93 25.17 -2.20
CA SER A 408 -17.35 26.06 -3.22
C SER A 408 -17.23 25.38 -4.57
N THR A 409 -16.83 24.10 -4.61
CA THR A 409 -16.83 23.31 -5.84
C THR A 409 -18.22 23.20 -6.46
N ARG A 410 -19.27 22.95 -5.66
CA ARG A 410 -20.66 22.91 -6.15
C ARG A 410 -21.07 24.24 -6.79
N ILE A 411 -20.79 25.37 -6.12
CA ILE A 411 -21.09 26.71 -6.63
C ILE A 411 -20.35 26.98 -7.94
N THR A 412 -19.05 26.65 -8.02
CA THR A 412 -18.27 26.83 -9.26
C THR A 412 -18.86 26.04 -10.44
N ILE A 413 -19.26 24.78 -10.21
CA ILE A 413 -19.89 23.96 -11.24
C ILE A 413 -21.20 24.60 -11.72
N VAL A 414 -22.04 25.03 -10.80
CA VAL A 414 -23.32 25.68 -11.10
C VAL A 414 -23.10 26.97 -11.90
N ASN A 415 -22.17 27.82 -11.47
CA ASN A 415 -21.87 29.07 -12.17
C ASN A 415 -21.36 28.81 -13.60
N GLN A 416 -20.53 27.79 -13.81
CA GLN A 416 -20.05 27.47 -15.15
C GLN A 416 -21.19 26.96 -16.06
N PHE A 417 -22.09 26.14 -15.52
CA PHE A 417 -23.26 25.69 -16.27
C PHE A 417 -24.21 26.84 -16.61
N LEU A 418 -24.48 27.73 -15.65
CA LEU A 418 -25.31 28.92 -15.90
C LEU A 418 -24.68 29.82 -16.96
N TRP A 419 -23.37 30.02 -16.93
CA TRP A 419 -22.67 30.76 -17.98
C TRP A 419 -22.81 30.09 -19.35
N TYR A 420 -22.68 28.76 -19.43
CA TYR A 420 -22.89 28.00 -20.67
C TYR A 420 -24.31 28.16 -21.21
N VAL A 421 -25.32 28.10 -20.34
CA VAL A 421 -26.73 28.28 -20.72
C VAL A 421 -27.00 29.71 -21.20
N GLU A 422 -26.53 30.71 -20.47
CA GLU A 422 -26.72 32.13 -20.83
C GLU A 422 -26.06 32.48 -22.16
N THR A 423 -24.79 32.12 -22.32
CA THR A 423 -23.99 32.51 -23.50
C THR A 423 -24.25 31.61 -24.71
N GLY A 424 -24.53 30.33 -24.48
CA GLY A 424 -24.64 29.33 -25.54
C GLY A 424 -26.07 29.01 -25.97
N ILE A 425 -27.04 29.04 -25.05
CA ILE A 425 -28.42 28.61 -25.33
C ILE A 425 -29.37 29.81 -25.43
N LEU A 426 -29.35 30.69 -24.44
CA LEU A 426 -30.24 31.86 -24.39
C LEU A 426 -29.73 33.00 -25.28
N GLY A 427 -28.40 33.13 -25.43
CA GLY A 427 -27.78 34.25 -26.13
C GLY A 427 -27.96 35.59 -25.39
N GLU A 428 -28.24 35.56 -24.09
CA GLU A 428 -28.54 36.72 -23.24
C GLU A 428 -27.66 36.72 -21.98
N GLU A 429 -27.03 37.85 -21.65
CA GLU A 429 -26.23 38.00 -20.43
C GLU A 429 -27.08 38.43 -19.22
N LYS A 430 -27.83 37.49 -18.65
CA LYS A 430 -28.56 37.72 -17.38
C LYS A 430 -27.63 37.75 -16.16
N LYS A 431 -26.38 37.28 -16.31
CA LYS A 431 -25.32 37.27 -15.27
C LYS A 431 -25.71 36.46 -14.03
N LEU A 432 -26.55 35.45 -14.19
CA LEU A 432 -26.99 34.55 -13.12
C LEU A 432 -25.82 33.82 -12.45
N TYR A 433 -24.75 33.54 -13.22
CA TYR A 433 -23.51 32.95 -12.69
C TYR A 433 -22.75 33.85 -11.68
N THR A 434 -23.11 35.14 -11.57
CA THR A 434 -22.53 36.06 -10.57
C THR A 434 -23.29 36.10 -9.25
N VAL A 435 -24.51 35.56 -9.22
CA VAL A 435 -25.40 35.57 -8.05
C VAL A 435 -24.82 34.74 -6.90
N LEU A 436 -24.09 33.68 -7.23
CA LEU A 436 -23.52 32.76 -6.26
C LEU A 436 -22.01 32.98 -6.13
N THR A 437 -21.55 33.30 -4.92
CA THR A 437 -20.12 33.46 -4.65
C THR A 437 -19.56 32.19 -4.03
N ALA A 438 -18.60 31.56 -4.72
CA ALA A 438 -17.84 30.46 -4.13
C ALA A 438 -16.94 31.04 -3.02
N GLY A 439 -17.25 30.71 -1.76
CA GLY A 439 -16.43 31.15 -0.64
C GLY A 439 -15.03 30.54 -0.71
N THR A 440 -14.01 31.32 -0.38
CA THR A 440 -12.66 30.80 -0.14
C THR A 440 -12.50 30.52 1.34
N ALA A 441 -12.15 29.28 1.69
CA ALA A 441 -11.71 29.00 3.06
C ALA A 441 -10.44 29.81 3.34
N LYS A 442 -10.32 30.42 4.52
CA LYS A 442 -9.02 30.92 5.02
C LYS A 442 -8.11 29.73 5.31
N SER A 443 -7.56 29.08 4.28
CA SER A 443 -6.39 28.25 4.50
C SER A 443 -5.21 29.20 4.61
N VAL A 444 -4.86 29.60 5.83
CA VAL A 444 -3.53 30.15 6.11
C VAL A 444 -2.57 28.97 6.10
N THR A 445 -2.38 28.37 4.92
CA THR A 445 -1.24 27.50 4.70
C THR A 445 -0.14 28.46 4.31
N VAL A 446 0.74 28.81 5.26
CA VAL A 446 1.99 29.47 4.91
C VAL A 446 2.67 28.55 3.90
N PRO A 447 2.88 28.98 2.64
CA PRO A 447 3.57 28.15 1.68
C PRO A 447 4.93 27.81 2.28
N VAL A 448 5.23 26.52 2.41
CA VAL A 448 6.59 26.12 2.76
C VAL A 448 7.44 26.44 1.52
N VAL A 449 8.06 27.61 1.55
CA VAL A 449 8.99 28.04 0.50
C VAL A 449 10.33 27.41 0.80
N LEU A 450 11.03 27.00 -0.25
CA LEU A 450 12.41 26.54 -0.13
C LEU A 450 13.25 27.65 0.53
N THR A 451 14.01 27.28 1.54
CA THR A 451 15.02 28.15 2.14
C THR A 451 16.14 28.43 1.13
N ASP A 452 16.87 29.52 1.32
CA ASP A 452 18.01 29.86 0.45
C ASP A 452 19.05 28.73 0.36
N ASP A 453 19.20 27.95 1.41
CA ASP A 453 20.12 26.80 1.45
C ASP A 453 19.59 25.61 0.63
N GLU A 454 18.29 25.37 0.63
CA GLU A 454 17.67 24.37 -0.25
C GLU A 454 17.75 24.79 -1.71
N VAL A 455 17.55 26.08 -1.99
CA VAL A 455 17.76 26.65 -3.33
C VAL A 455 19.22 26.46 -3.77
N LYS A 456 20.20 26.76 -2.91
CA LYS A 456 21.62 26.52 -3.21
C LYS A 456 21.91 25.05 -3.50
N ARG A 457 21.35 24.12 -2.72
CA ARG A 457 21.51 22.67 -2.96
C ARG A 457 20.99 22.24 -4.33
N ILE A 458 19.88 22.82 -4.82
CA ILE A 458 19.37 22.57 -6.17
C ILE A 458 20.35 23.08 -7.24
N TYR A 459 20.94 24.26 -7.04
CA TYR A 459 21.98 24.78 -7.93
C TYR A 459 23.26 23.93 -7.92
N THR A 460 23.68 23.43 -6.75
CA THR A 460 24.82 22.51 -6.62
C THR A 460 24.53 21.17 -7.29
N TYR A 461 23.32 20.63 -7.12
CA TYR A 461 22.89 19.40 -7.79
C TYR A 461 22.95 19.55 -9.32
N ARG A 462 22.40 20.65 -9.87
CA ARG A 462 22.48 20.97 -11.31
C ARG A 462 23.92 20.98 -11.83
N ALA A 463 24.85 21.56 -11.07
CA ALA A 463 26.26 21.66 -11.48
C ALA A 463 26.98 20.31 -11.52
N GLY A 464 26.48 19.30 -10.80
CA GLY A 464 27.04 17.95 -10.75
C GLY A 464 26.48 16.97 -11.78
N CYS A 465 25.36 17.30 -12.46
CA CYS A 465 24.68 16.42 -13.41
C CYS A 465 25.50 16.22 -14.70
N ARG A 466 25.70 14.96 -15.11
CA ARG A 466 26.48 14.63 -16.33
C ARG A 466 25.78 13.65 -17.26
N THR A 467 24.79 12.89 -16.78
CA THR A 467 24.03 11.95 -17.62
C THR A 467 22.79 12.61 -18.21
N GLY A 468 22.27 12.08 -19.33
CA GLY A 468 21.07 12.62 -19.98
C GLY A 468 19.83 12.66 -19.08
N ILE A 469 19.66 11.67 -18.20
CA ILE A 469 18.55 11.60 -17.23
C ILE A 469 18.73 12.67 -16.14
N GLU A 470 19.94 12.84 -15.62
CA GLU A 470 20.25 13.86 -14.61
C GLU A 470 20.05 15.27 -15.16
N LEU A 471 20.49 15.54 -16.39
CA LEU A 471 20.28 16.83 -17.06
C LEU A 471 18.80 17.13 -17.28
N ARG A 472 18.00 16.12 -17.66
CA ARG A 472 16.54 16.26 -17.78
C ARG A 472 15.89 16.59 -16.44
N ASN A 473 16.24 15.86 -15.39
CA ASN A 473 15.69 16.09 -14.05
C ASN A 473 16.12 17.45 -13.47
N ALA A 474 17.37 17.85 -13.68
CA ALA A 474 17.86 19.18 -13.32
C ALA A 474 17.11 20.27 -14.09
N ALA A 475 16.85 20.10 -15.39
CA ALA A 475 16.06 21.06 -16.17
C ALA A 475 14.63 21.20 -15.63
N MET A 476 13.95 20.09 -15.30
CA MET A 476 12.61 20.13 -14.70
C MET A 476 12.60 20.84 -13.34
N LEU A 477 13.58 20.53 -12.46
CA LEU A 477 13.73 21.20 -11.16
C LEU A 477 13.96 22.70 -11.31
N MET A 478 14.81 23.09 -12.27
CA MET A 478 15.11 24.50 -12.54
C MET A 478 13.92 25.26 -13.15
N LEU A 479 13.11 24.60 -13.97
CA LEU A 479 11.86 25.18 -14.50
C LEU A 479 10.85 25.40 -13.38
N GLY A 480 10.63 24.41 -12.52
CA GLY A 480 9.77 24.55 -11.33
C GLY A 480 10.25 25.66 -10.40
N LEU A 481 11.55 25.73 -10.12
CA LEU A 481 12.15 26.74 -9.24
C LEU A 481 12.07 28.17 -9.81
N ARG A 482 12.30 28.36 -11.12
CA ARG A 482 12.35 29.70 -11.75
C ARG A 482 10.98 30.23 -12.16
N LEU A 483 10.07 29.35 -12.55
CA LEU A 483 8.78 29.72 -13.13
C LEU A 483 7.61 29.48 -12.17
N GLY A 484 7.85 28.80 -11.03
CA GLY A 484 6.83 28.54 -10.02
C GLY A 484 5.79 27.49 -10.45
N PHE A 485 6.13 26.62 -11.41
CA PHE A 485 5.24 25.53 -11.81
C PHE A 485 5.15 24.48 -10.70
N PRO A 486 3.94 24.01 -10.35
CA PRO A 486 3.79 22.87 -9.46
C PRO A 486 4.39 21.62 -10.13
N GLN A 487 5.19 20.87 -9.38
CA GLN A 487 5.72 19.57 -9.82
C GLN A 487 4.67 18.47 -9.78
#